data_AF-A0A8T4N8Y2-F1
#
_entry.id   AF-A0A8T4N8Y2-F1
#
_cell.length_a   1.000
_cell.length_b   1.000
_cell.length_c   1.000
_cell.angle_alpha   90.00
_cell.angle_beta   90.00
_cell.angle_gamma   90.00
#
_symmetry.space_group_name_H-M   'P 1'
#
loop_
_entity.id
_entity.type
_entity.pdbx_description
1 polymer ?
#
loop_
_entity_poly.entity_id
_entity_poly.type
_entity_poly.pdbx_seq_one_letter_code
_entity_poly.pdbx_strand_id
1 'polypeptide(L)'
;MLEMLTNPKQGVQGAWKMFFVGLVYASLSLLLVHWLFSNDPALSKASGMIVVAFCVMFTLPFMYFLIKQEEQQDEEIEGFLGVWKAHSDALFAFMWLFFGFIIAFSFWYILLQNSMLFNFQIETYCVINSPHNVEDCVAQNDFSKPIIYTGAATKELRFLSILENNVYVMIFTLIFSLIFGAGAIFVLAWNASVISAAIGIFTQYQIKEIPLGILRYMIHGFPEIAAYFIAALAGGIVGVGIIRNGMISKKFLRIMENSVILLFIAIIILAFAAFIEVYVTHAILS
;
A
#
# COMPACT_ATOMS: atom_id res chain seq x y z
N MET A 1 9.62 17.81 -15.33
CA MET A 1 8.66 17.60 -14.24
C MET A 1 7.76 16.44 -14.63
N LEU A 2 8.03 15.24 -14.12
CA LEU A 2 7.13 14.07 -14.32
C LEU A 2 5.71 14.39 -13.82
N GLU A 3 5.57 15.35 -12.91
CA GLU A 3 4.30 15.89 -12.43
C GLU A 3 3.42 16.48 -13.54
N MET A 4 3.98 16.88 -14.70
CA MET A 4 3.20 17.40 -15.84
C MET A 4 2.52 16.30 -16.67
N LEU A 5 2.89 15.02 -16.49
CA LEU A 5 2.27 13.90 -17.22
C LEU A 5 0.85 13.60 -16.73
N THR A 6 0.47 14.08 -15.55
CA THR A 6 -0.83 13.77 -14.93
C THR A 6 -1.46 15.04 -14.37
N ASN A 7 -2.50 15.55 -15.03
CA ASN A 7 -3.35 16.58 -14.42
C ASN A 7 -4.21 15.92 -13.33
N PRO A 8 -4.13 16.34 -12.05
CA PRO A 8 -4.90 15.74 -10.95
C PRO A 8 -6.41 15.70 -11.25
N LYS A 9 -6.93 16.75 -11.91
CA LYS A 9 -8.35 16.82 -12.31
C LYS A 9 -8.77 15.76 -13.34
N GLN A 10 -7.82 15.27 -14.14
CA GLN A 10 -8.07 14.18 -15.11
C GLN A 10 -7.93 12.78 -14.50
N GLY A 11 -7.25 12.65 -13.35
CA GLY A 11 -7.04 11.38 -12.65
C GLY A 11 -8.32 10.77 -12.08
N VAL A 12 -9.25 11.63 -11.62
CA VAL A 12 -10.55 11.20 -11.07
C VAL A 12 -11.48 10.68 -12.18
N GLN A 13 -11.55 11.33 -13.34
CA GLN A 13 -12.38 10.89 -14.49
C GLN A 13 -11.76 9.73 -15.29
N GLY A 14 -10.60 9.22 -14.87
CA GLY A 14 -9.91 8.12 -15.53
C GLY A 14 -9.10 7.31 -14.53
N ALA A 15 -9.71 6.85 -13.44
CA ALA A 15 -9.05 6.12 -12.35
C ALA A 15 -8.10 5.01 -12.83
N TRP A 16 -8.46 4.27 -13.87
CA TRP A 16 -7.59 3.24 -14.46
C TRP A 16 -6.27 3.77 -15.03
N LYS A 17 -6.19 5.04 -15.44
CA LYS A 17 -4.94 5.67 -15.91
C LYS A 17 -3.89 5.71 -14.79
N MET A 18 -4.33 5.74 -13.53
CA MET A 18 -3.44 5.70 -12.37
C MET A 18 -2.63 4.42 -12.29
N PHE A 19 -3.11 3.33 -12.87
CA PHE A 19 -2.33 2.11 -13.04
C PHE A 19 -1.01 2.36 -13.77
N PHE A 20 -1.06 3.07 -14.89
CA PHE A 20 0.12 3.39 -15.70
C PHE A 20 1.05 4.38 -14.99
N VAL A 21 0.47 5.32 -14.22
CA VAL A 21 1.25 6.22 -13.36
C VAL A 21 2.01 5.41 -12.32
N GLY A 22 1.34 4.47 -11.66
CA GLY A 22 1.93 3.58 -10.68
C GLY A 22 3.06 2.75 -11.28
N LEU A 23 2.81 2.13 -12.44
CA LEU A 23 3.82 1.37 -13.18
C LEU A 23 5.07 2.20 -13.45
N VAL A 24 4.91 3.42 -13.96
CA VAL A 24 6.03 4.31 -14.30
C VAL A 24 6.79 4.74 -13.05
N TYR A 25 6.10 5.22 -12.02
CA TYR A 25 6.75 5.74 -10.81
C TYR A 25 7.48 4.64 -10.02
N ALA A 26 6.88 3.45 -9.87
CA ALA A 26 7.55 2.33 -9.23
C ALA A 26 8.75 1.83 -10.06
N SER A 27 8.60 1.72 -11.39
CA SER A 27 9.71 1.33 -12.28
C SER A 27 10.87 2.32 -12.19
N LEU A 28 10.59 3.62 -12.29
CA LEU A 28 11.62 4.66 -12.22
C LEU A 28 12.33 4.64 -10.87
N SER A 29 11.60 4.53 -9.76
CA SER A 29 12.17 4.47 -8.42
C SER A 29 13.19 3.33 -8.29
N LEU A 30 12.79 2.13 -8.73
CA LEU A 30 13.62 0.94 -8.63
C LEU A 30 14.83 0.97 -9.58
N LEU A 31 14.60 1.34 -10.85
CA LEU A 31 15.66 1.44 -11.86
C LEU A 31 16.69 2.52 -11.52
N LEU A 32 16.26 3.67 -11.00
CA LEU A 32 17.18 4.73 -10.58
C LEU A 32 18.06 4.27 -9.41
N VAL A 33 17.49 3.61 -8.41
CA VAL A 33 18.28 3.07 -7.29
C VAL A 33 19.25 2.01 -7.77
N HIS A 34 18.79 1.10 -8.62
CA HIS A 34 19.65 0.07 -9.20
C HIS A 34 20.82 0.68 -9.99
N TRP A 35 20.54 1.66 -10.84
CA TRP A 35 21.56 2.26 -11.71
C TRP A 35 22.55 3.16 -10.95
N LEU A 36 22.07 3.97 -10.00
CA LEU A 36 22.89 4.97 -9.32
C LEU A 36 23.61 4.43 -8.07
N PHE A 37 23.01 3.49 -7.34
CA PHE A 37 23.48 3.15 -5.98
C PHE A 37 23.94 1.71 -5.80
N SER A 38 23.76 0.81 -6.77
CA SER A 38 24.18 -0.60 -6.63
C SER A 38 25.69 -0.78 -6.41
N ASN A 39 26.51 0.13 -6.95
CA ASN A 39 27.97 0.07 -6.84
C ASN A 39 28.53 0.87 -5.64
N ASP A 40 27.68 1.61 -4.92
CA ASP A 40 28.11 2.40 -3.78
C ASP A 40 28.15 1.55 -2.49
N PRO A 41 29.27 1.51 -1.73
CA PRO A 41 29.38 0.65 -0.55
C PRO A 41 28.41 0.95 0.60
N ALA A 42 27.89 2.17 0.69
CA ALA A 42 27.02 2.62 1.76
C ALA A 42 25.55 2.66 1.32
N LEU A 43 25.26 3.31 0.20
CA LEU A 43 23.90 3.49 -0.31
C LEU A 43 23.29 2.19 -0.82
N SER A 44 24.10 1.25 -1.33
CA SER A 44 23.60 -0.07 -1.73
C SER A 44 22.90 -0.80 -0.58
N LYS A 45 23.38 -0.64 0.66
CA LYS A 45 22.79 -1.23 1.89
C LYS A 45 21.45 -0.64 2.26
N ALA A 46 21.18 0.59 1.83
CA ALA A 46 19.93 1.29 2.05
C ALA A 46 18.95 1.20 0.85
N SER A 47 19.27 0.42 -0.19
CA SER A 47 18.56 0.45 -1.47
C SER A 47 17.04 0.26 -1.32
N GLY A 48 16.58 -0.72 -0.54
CA GLY A 48 15.14 -0.93 -0.31
C GLY A 48 14.40 0.28 0.28
N MET A 49 15.02 1.03 1.20
CA MET A 49 14.45 2.29 1.72
C MET A 49 14.45 3.38 0.66
N ILE A 50 15.51 3.50 -0.14
CA ILE A 50 15.64 4.53 -1.17
C ILE A 50 14.62 4.30 -2.30
N VAL A 51 14.35 3.03 -2.67
CA VAL A 51 13.30 2.69 -3.65
C VAL A 51 11.95 3.23 -3.18
N VAL A 52 11.60 3.01 -1.91
CA VAL A 52 10.34 3.53 -1.34
C VAL A 52 10.37 5.06 -1.29
N ALA A 53 11.47 5.66 -0.87
CA ALA A 53 11.61 7.11 -0.78
C ALA A 53 11.41 7.81 -2.14
N PHE A 54 11.99 7.28 -3.22
CA PHE A 54 11.77 7.80 -4.57
C PHE A 54 10.33 7.59 -5.05
N CYS A 55 9.73 6.43 -4.75
CA CYS A 55 8.35 6.16 -5.13
C CYS A 55 7.38 7.13 -4.44
N VAL A 56 7.60 7.39 -3.15
CA VAL A 56 6.90 8.40 -2.37
C VAL A 56 7.10 9.77 -2.99
N MET A 57 8.33 10.18 -3.29
CA MET A 57 8.64 11.49 -3.86
C MET A 57 7.91 11.74 -5.18
N PHE A 58 7.87 10.77 -6.09
CA PHE A 58 7.16 10.90 -7.36
C PHE A 58 5.64 10.95 -7.19
N THR A 59 5.11 10.29 -6.16
CA THR A 59 3.67 10.13 -5.97
C THR A 59 3.04 11.21 -5.08
N LEU A 60 3.83 11.80 -4.18
CA LEU A 60 3.37 12.76 -3.17
C LEU A 60 2.56 13.93 -3.75
N PRO A 61 2.99 14.59 -4.86
CA PRO A 61 2.24 15.71 -5.41
C PRO A 61 0.82 15.30 -5.84
N PHE A 62 0.68 14.13 -6.48
CA PHE A 62 -0.60 13.63 -6.94
C PHE A 62 -1.54 13.36 -5.76
N MET A 63 -1.06 12.63 -4.74
CA MET A 63 -1.88 12.30 -3.57
C MET A 63 -2.29 13.56 -2.78
N TYR A 64 -1.40 14.54 -2.65
CA TYR A 64 -1.71 15.81 -2.00
C TYR A 64 -2.86 16.55 -2.69
N PHE A 65 -2.80 16.70 -4.02
CA PHE A 65 -3.85 17.40 -4.76
C PHE A 65 -5.18 16.65 -4.75
N LEU A 66 -5.13 15.32 -4.79
CA LEU A 66 -6.33 14.50 -4.72
C LEU A 66 -7.02 14.65 -3.36
N ILE A 67 -6.30 14.49 -2.24
CA ILE A 67 -6.86 14.67 -0.88
C ILE A 67 -7.46 16.07 -0.71
N LYS A 68 -6.77 17.10 -1.20
CA LYS A 68 -7.27 18.47 -1.13
C LYS A 68 -8.58 18.66 -1.91
N GLN A 69 -8.75 17.96 -3.03
CA GLN A 69 -9.99 17.99 -3.79
C GLN A 69 -11.11 17.23 -3.07
N GLU A 70 -10.81 16.08 -2.49
CA GLU A 70 -11.78 15.27 -1.74
C GLU A 70 -12.30 16.01 -0.51
N GLU A 71 -11.42 16.70 0.22
CA GLU A 71 -11.84 17.50 1.38
C GLU A 71 -12.74 18.68 1.00
N GLN A 72 -12.53 19.29 -0.17
CA GLN A 72 -13.44 20.32 -0.69
C GLN A 72 -14.83 19.76 -1.01
N GLN A 73 -14.90 18.55 -1.56
CA GLN A 73 -16.17 17.89 -1.84
C GLN A 73 -16.88 17.51 -0.54
N ASP A 74 -16.13 17.01 0.45
CA ASP A 74 -16.65 16.52 1.73
C ASP A 74 -17.40 17.61 2.54
N GLU A 75 -17.05 18.88 2.37
CA GLU A 75 -17.74 20.02 3.02
C GLU A 75 -19.26 20.08 2.72
N GLU A 76 -19.69 19.56 1.56
CA GLU A 76 -21.06 19.69 1.06
C GLU A 76 -21.86 18.38 1.14
N ILE A 77 -21.26 17.30 1.61
CA ILE A 77 -21.83 15.95 1.59
C ILE A 77 -22.26 15.53 2.99
N GLU A 78 -23.39 14.82 3.06
CA GLU A 78 -23.89 14.23 4.30
C GLU A 78 -24.38 12.80 4.06
N GLY A 79 -24.33 12.01 5.14
CA GLY A 79 -24.90 10.67 5.19
C GLY A 79 -24.05 9.58 4.53
N PHE A 80 -24.25 8.35 5.00
CA PHE A 80 -23.41 7.19 4.66
C PHE A 80 -23.23 6.98 3.14
N LEU A 81 -24.32 6.94 2.38
CA LEU A 81 -24.27 6.71 0.93
C LEU A 81 -23.68 7.90 0.17
N GLY A 82 -23.88 9.12 0.66
CA GLY A 82 -23.31 10.34 0.07
C GLY A 82 -21.79 10.32 0.18
N VAL A 83 -21.28 10.07 1.39
CA VAL A 83 -19.85 9.98 1.71
C VAL A 83 -19.16 8.91 0.86
N TRP A 84 -19.71 7.69 0.82
CA TRP A 84 -19.13 6.61 0.02
C TRP A 84 -19.09 6.96 -1.47
N LYS A 85 -20.20 7.46 -2.02
CA LYS A 85 -20.29 7.76 -3.45
C LYS A 85 -19.29 8.84 -3.86
N ALA A 86 -19.16 9.89 -3.06
CA ALA A 86 -18.25 10.98 -3.36
C ALA A 86 -16.78 10.54 -3.39
N HIS A 87 -16.37 9.74 -2.41
CA HIS A 87 -14.96 9.36 -2.26
C HIS A 87 -14.57 8.10 -3.05
N SER A 88 -15.54 7.35 -3.57
CA SER A 88 -15.27 6.10 -4.27
C SER A 88 -14.33 6.26 -5.48
N ASP A 89 -14.46 7.33 -6.26
CA ASP A 89 -13.61 7.57 -7.43
C ASP A 89 -12.13 7.78 -7.04
N ALA A 90 -11.88 8.53 -5.96
CA ALA A 90 -10.55 8.71 -5.39
C ALA A 90 -9.96 7.39 -4.87
N LEU A 91 -10.78 6.59 -4.16
CA LEU A 91 -10.36 5.27 -3.69
C LEU A 91 -10.01 4.36 -4.86
N PHE A 92 -10.81 4.32 -5.94
CA PHE A 92 -10.49 3.55 -7.13
C PHE A 92 -9.20 4.02 -7.81
N ALA A 93 -8.99 5.34 -7.92
CA ALA A 93 -7.75 5.91 -8.47
C ALA A 93 -6.51 5.45 -7.67
N PHE A 94 -6.61 5.46 -6.34
CA PHE A 94 -5.57 4.98 -5.44
C PHE A 94 -5.33 3.46 -5.54
N MET A 95 -6.39 2.66 -5.64
CA MET A 95 -6.27 1.21 -5.83
C MET A 95 -5.56 0.86 -7.15
N TRP A 96 -5.88 1.56 -8.25
CA TRP A 96 -5.20 1.37 -9.52
C TRP A 96 -3.73 1.77 -9.47
N LEU A 97 -3.41 2.90 -8.82
CA LEU A 97 -2.04 3.34 -8.58
C LEU A 97 -1.23 2.27 -7.82
N PHE A 98 -1.79 1.76 -6.72
CA PHE A 98 -1.17 0.73 -5.91
C PHE A 98 -0.98 -0.58 -6.68
N PHE A 99 -1.96 -0.97 -7.49
CA PHE A 99 -1.82 -2.14 -8.35
C PHE A 99 -0.69 -1.96 -9.37
N GLY A 100 -0.54 -0.75 -9.92
CA GLY A 100 0.61 -0.40 -10.77
C GLY A 100 1.95 -0.55 -10.04
N PHE A 101 2.02 -0.16 -8.76
CA PHE A 101 3.22 -0.39 -7.94
C PHE A 101 3.56 -1.87 -7.81
N ILE A 102 2.58 -2.71 -7.47
CA ILE A 102 2.79 -4.15 -7.32
C ILE A 102 3.34 -4.76 -8.61
N ILE A 103 2.70 -4.48 -9.75
CA ILE A 103 3.14 -5.06 -11.03
C ILE A 103 4.58 -4.64 -11.35
N ALA A 104 4.90 -3.35 -11.26
CA ALA A 104 6.22 -2.85 -11.57
C ALA A 104 7.28 -3.37 -10.60
N PHE A 105 7.05 -3.28 -9.30
CA PHE A 105 7.98 -3.76 -8.29
C PHE A 105 8.21 -5.27 -8.41
N SER A 106 7.15 -6.10 -8.53
CA SER A 106 7.31 -7.54 -8.72
C SER A 106 8.07 -7.88 -10.01
N PHE A 107 7.71 -7.25 -11.14
CA PHE A 107 8.37 -7.49 -12.42
C PHE A 107 9.87 -7.18 -12.37
N TRP A 108 10.24 -5.98 -11.90
CA TRP A 108 11.63 -5.55 -11.87
C TRP A 108 12.45 -6.26 -10.79
N TYR A 109 11.85 -6.56 -9.63
CA TYR A 109 12.54 -7.33 -8.59
C TYR A 109 12.96 -8.71 -9.10
N ILE A 110 12.05 -9.40 -9.80
CA ILE A 110 12.31 -10.70 -10.41
C ILE A 110 13.29 -10.60 -11.58
N LEU A 111 13.16 -9.57 -12.43
CA LEU A 111 13.99 -9.42 -13.61
C LEU A 111 15.46 -9.08 -13.27
N LEU A 112 15.68 -8.18 -12.30
CA LEU A 112 17.01 -7.72 -11.93
C LEU A 112 17.76 -8.67 -10.98
N GLN A 113 17.02 -9.55 -10.30
CA GLN A 113 17.56 -10.55 -9.36
C GLN A 113 18.56 -9.98 -8.34
N ASN A 114 18.26 -8.80 -7.81
CA ASN A 114 19.10 -8.10 -6.85
C ASN A 114 18.39 -8.00 -5.50
N SER A 115 18.85 -8.81 -4.53
CA SER A 115 18.28 -8.89 -3.18
C SER A 115 18.43 -7.60 -2.38
N MET A 116 19.39 -6.73 -2.73
CA MET A 116 19.57 -5.44 -2.05
C MET A 116 18.44 -4.47 -2.33
N LEU A 117 17.78 -4.55 -3.50
CA LEU A 117 16.71 -3.62 -3.87
C LEU A 117 15.46 -3.73 -2.99
N PHE A 118 15.29 -4.86 -2.29
CA PHE A 118 14.14 -5.14 -1.43
C PHE A 118 14.57 -5.66 -0.05
N ASN A 119 15.82 -5.39 0.38
CA ASN A 119 16.37 -5.98 1.60
C ASN A 119 15.53 -5.72 2.86
N PHE A 120 15.08 -4.48 3.07
CA PHE A 120 14.20 -4.15 4.21
C PHE A 120 12.79 -4.72 4.07
N GLN A 121 12.29 -4.83 2.84
CA GLN A 121 10.97 -5.39 2.54
C GLN A 121 10.93 -6.88 2.81
N ILE A 122 11.99 -7.61 2.43
CA ILE A 122 12.17 -9.03 2.72
C ILE A 122 12.27 -9.26 4.23
N GLU A 123 13.01 -8.41 4.95
CA GLU A 123 13.09 -8.48 6.41
C GLU A 123 11.70 -8.29 7.05
N THR A 124 10.94 -7.29 6.62
CA THR A 124 9.56 -7.07 7.08
C THR A 124 8.68 -8.28 6.80
N TYR A 125 8.75 -8.82 5.58
CA TYR A 125 8.05 -10.05 5.20
C TYR A 125 8.40 -11.21 6.13
N CYS A 126 9.68 -11.38 6.46
CA CYS A 126 10.16 -12.43 7.36
C CYS A 126 9.75 -12.24 8.82
N VAL A 127 9.72 -11.01 9.33
CA VAL A 127 9.20 -10.70 10.67
C VAL A 127 7.73 -11.11 10.79
N ILE A 128 6.93 -10.86 9.74
CA ILE A 128 5.50 -11.21 9.71
C ILE A 128 5.28 -12.71 9.60
N ASN A 129 6.02 -13.39 8.70
CA ASN A 129 5.76 -14.79 8.35
C ASN A 129 6.60 -15.81 9.16
N SER A 130 7.69 -15.39 9.78
CA SER A 130 8.63 -16.24 10.50
C SER A 130 9.26 -15.50 11.69
N PRO A 131 8.44 -14.98 12.64
CA PRO A 131 8.91 -14.11 13.72
C PRO A 131 9.96 -14.75 14.63
N HIS A 132 9.97 -16.07 14.75
CA HIS A 132 10.93 -16.80 15.58
C HIS A 132 12.24 -17.17 14.85
N ASN A 133 12.34 -16.92 13.55
CA ASN A 133 13.52 -17.28 12.76
C ASN A 133 13.75 -16.33 11.57
N VAL A 134 13.77 -15.02 11.86
CA VAL A 134 13.87 -13.97 10.84
C VAL A 134 15.19 -14.07 10.07
N GLU A 135 16.31 -14.33 10.75
CA GLU A 135 17.64 -14.42 10.14
C GLU A 135 17.70 -15.53 9.10
N ASP A 136 17.22 -16.74 9.43
CA ASP A 136 17.19 -17.84 8.47
C ASP A 136 16.20 -17.57 7.34
N CYS A 137 15.04 -16.97 7.61
CA CYS A 137 14.08 -16.59 6.58
C CYS A 137 14.71 -15.61 5.57
N VAL A 138 15.36 -14.54 6.05
CA VAL A 138 16.05 -13.58 5.18
C VAL A 138 17.17 -14.27 4.41
N ALA A 139 17.93 -15.14 5.06
CA ALA A 139 19.04 -15.86 4.43
C ALA A 139 18.59 -16.90 3.40
N GLN A 140 17.37 -17.46 3.52
CA GLN A 140 16.75 -18.41 2.59
C GLN A 140 16.09 -17.72 1.40
N ASN A 141 15.60 -16.49 1.60
CA ASN A 141 14.95 -15.70 0.56
C ASN A 141 15.95 -15.00 -0.38
N ASP A 142 17.25 -15.24 -0.21
CA ASP A 142 18.23 -14.90 -1.23
C ASP A 142 17.99 -15.74 -2.51
N PHE A 143 18.26 -15.15 -3.68
CA PHE A 143 18.09 -15.81 -4.98
C PHE A 143 18.88 -17.12 -5.10
N SER A 144 19.88 -17.30 -4.23
CA SER A 144 20.82 -18.41 -4.22
C SER A 144 20.35 -19.66 -3.47
N LYS A 145 19.23 -19.63 -2.73
CA LYS A 145 18.84 -20.72 -1.82
C LYS A 145 17.42 -21.27 -2.05
N PRO A 146 17.20 -22.57 -1.80
CA PRO A 146 15.88 -23.17 -1.88
C PRO A 146 15.01 -22.76 -0.68
N ILE A 147 13.73 -22.45 -0.96
CA ILE A 147 12.74 -22.02 0.03
C ILE A 147 12.23 -23.24 0.82
N ILE A 148 12.26 -23.18 2.15
CA ILE A 148 11.74 -24.22 3.04
C ILE A 148 10.53 -23.65 3.81
N TYR A 149 9.34 -24.21 3.59
CA TYR A 149 8.13 -23.82 4.32
C TYR A 149 8.07 -24.48 5.70
N THR A 150 7.81 -23.71 6.76
CA THR A 150 7.66 -24.24 8.13
C THR A 150 6.31 -23.88 8.77
N GLY A 151 5.55 -24.91 9.15
CA GLY A 151 4.69 -24.98 10.36
C GLY A 151 3.37 -24.19 10.42
N ALA A 152 2.26 -24.90 10.69
CA ALA A 152 0.90 -24.36 10.74
C ALA A 152 0.48 -23.81 12.13
N ALA A 153 -0.15 -22.64 12.16
CA ALA A 153 -0.91 -22.11 13.30
C ALA A 153 -2.41 -22.51 13.23
N THR A 154 -3.11 -22.53 14.36
CA THR A 154 -4.57 -22.76 14.38
C THR A 154 -5.31 -21.58 13.74
N LYS A 155 -6.42 -21.87 13.03
CA LYS A 155 -7.13 -20.88 12.18
C LYS A 155 -7.66 -19.67 12.96
N GLU A 156 -8.15 -19.87 14.18
CA GLU A 156 -8.73 -18.79 15.01
C GLU A 156 -7.67 -17.81 15.54
N LEU A 157 -6.57 -18.34 16.08
CA LEU A 157 -5.44 -17.52 16.53
C LEU A 157 -4.83 -16.74 15.35
N ARG A 158 -4.78 -17.38 14.18
CA ARG A 158 -4.32 -16.75 12.94
C ARG A 158 -5.23 -15.58 12.53
N PHE A 159 -6.55 -15.74 12.58
CA PHE A 159 -7.50 -14.65 12.25
C PHE A 159 -7.31 -13.41 13.13
N LEU A 160 -7.28 -13.58 14.45
CA LEU A 160 -7.12 -12.44 15.37
C LEU A 160 -5.76 -11.77 15.18
N SER A 161 -4.69 -12.55 14.99
CA SER A 161 -3.35 -12.00 14.76
C SER A 161 -3.24 -11.18 13.46
N ILE A 162 -3.87 -11.64 12.37
CA ILE A 162 -3.92 -10.93 11.09
C ILE A 162 -4.71 -9.65 11.23
N LEU A 163 -5.92 -9.73 11.82
CA LEU A 163 -6.79 -8.57 11.97
C LEU A 163 -6.13 -7.50 12.85
N GLU A 164 -5.50 -7.88 13.96
CA GLU A 164 -4.80 -6.97 14.85
C GLU A 164 -3.65 -6.25 14.14
N ASN A 165 -2.78 -7.00 13.45
CA ASN A 165 -1.68 -6.41 12.66
C ASN A 165 -2.19 -5.43 11.62
N ASN A 166 -3.25 -5.79 10.91
CA ASN A 166 -3.84 -4.94 9.89
C ASN A 166 -4.50 -3.68 10.47
N VAL A 167 -5.11 -3.77 11.66
CA VAL A 167 -5.63 -2.61 12.38
C VAL A 167 -4.50 -1.66 12.78
N TYR A 168 -3.35 -2.17 13.24
CA TYR A 168 -2.18 -1.32 13.51
C TYR A 168 -1.70 -0.57 12.25
N VAL A 169 -1.62 -1.25 11.11
CA VAL A 169 -1.23 -0.59 9.83
C VAL A 169 -2.27 0.45 9.41
N MET A 170 -3.57 0.17 9.56
CA MET A 170 -4.64 1.12 9.27
C MET A 170 -4.58 2.36 10.17
N ILE A 171 -4.38 2.19 11.49
CA ILE A 171 -4.23 3.29 12.45
C ILE A 171 -2.98 4.11 12.13
N PHE A 172 -1.86 3.45 11.83
CA PHE A 172 -0.64 4.13 11.44
C PHE A 172 -0.86 4.96 10.17
N THR A 173 -1.53 4.40 9.17
CA THR A 173 -1.89 5.10 7.92
C THR A 173 -2.76 6.32 8.19
N LEU A 174 -3.80 6.19 9.02
CA LEU A 174 -4.67 7.28 9.45
C LEU A 174 -3.86 8.43 10.08
N ILE A 175 -3.03 8.12 11.06
CA ILE A 175 -2.23 9.11 11.79
C ILE A 175 -1.22 9.79 10.84
N PHE A 176 -0.53 9.03 10.01
CA PHE A 176 0.44 9.58 9.06
C PHE A 176 -0.23 10.51 8.04
N SER A 177 -1.43 10.14 7.55
CA SER A 177 -2.20 11.00 6.66
C SER A 177 -2.74 12.24 7.37
N LEU A 178 -3.14 12.12 8.63
CA LEU A 178 -3.59 13.26 9.43
C LEU A 178 -2.47 14.30 9.63
N ILE A 179 -1.26 13.84 9.97
CA ILE A 179 -0.13 14.73 10.28
C ILE A 179 0.47 15.34 9.01
N PHE A 180 0.67 14.53 7.97
CA PHE A 180 1.43 14.92 6.78
C PHE A 180 0.56 15.09 5.52
N GLY A 181 -0.78 14.99 5.64
CA GLY A 181 -1.72 15.04 4.52
C GLY A 181 -1.56 13.81 3.62
N ALA A 182 -0.68 13.91 2.62
CA ALA A 182 -0.36 12.83 1.69
C ALA A 182 0.63 11.79 2.25
N GLY A 183 1.03 11.90 3.52
CA GLY A 183 2.05 11.03 4.13
C GLY A 183 1.73 9.54 4.11
N ALA A 184 0.44 9.17 4.09
CA ALA A 184 0.02 7.78 3.95
C ALA A 184 0.64 7.07 2.74
N ILE A 185 1.07 7.80 1.69
CA ILE A 185 1.78 7.20 0.54
C ILE A 185 3.03 6.43 0.94
N PHE A 186 3.71 6.82 2.03
CA PHE A 186 4.86 6.08 2.55
C PHE A 186 4.44 4.67 2.97
N VAL A 187 3.38 4.57 3.78
CA VAL A 187 2.87 3.28 4.27
C VAL A 187 2.39 2.40 3.11
N LEU A 188 1.77 3.03 2.11
CA LEU A 188 1.20 2.33 0.96
C LEU A 188 2.29 1.86 -0.02
N ALA A 189 3.28 2.70 -0.33
CA ALA A 189 4.42 2.31 -1.16
C ALA A 189 5.26 1.23 -0.45
N TRP A 190 5.42 1.34 0.87
CA TRP A 190 6.04 0.29 1.69
C TRP A 190 5.29 -1.03 1.56
N ASN A 191 3.98 -1.06 1.80
CA ASN A 191 3.16 -2.26 1.66
C ASN A 191 3.22 -2.86 0.26
N ALA A 192 3.10 -2.04 -0.79
CA ALA A 192 3.25 -2.51 -2.17
C ALA A 192 4.61 -3.20 -2.39
N SER A 193 5.69 -2.62 -1.84
CA SER A 193 7.04 -3.17 -1.96
C SER A 193 7.23 -4.48 -1.16
N VAL A 194 6.64 -4.61 0.03
CA VAL A 194 6.65 -5.85 0.83
C VAL A 194 5.88 -6.97 0.12
N ILE A 195 4.68 -6.67 -0.40
CA ILE A 195 3.89 -7.63 -1.19
C ILE A 195 4.66 -8.05 -2.43
N SER A 196 5.35 -7.11 -3.10
CA SER A 196 6.12 -7.41 -4.30
C SER A 196 7.33 -8.31 -4.01
N ALA A 197 8.00 -8.12 -2.88
CA ALA A 197 9.05 -9.04 -2.40
C ALA A 197 8.48 -10.43 -2.13
N ALA A 198 7.33 -10.52 -1.45
CA ALA A 198 6.63 -11.77 -1.17
C ALA A 198 6.22 -12.50 -2.47
N ILE A 199 5.76 -11.78 -3.49
CA ILE A 199 5.49 -12.33 -4.83
C ILE A 199 6.78 -12.87 -5.45
N GLY A 200 7.89 -12.12 -5.39
CA GLY A 200 9.18 -12.59 -5.90
C GLY A 200 9.62 -13.92 -5.27
N ILE A 201 9.54 -14.00 -3.94
CA ILE A 201 9.86 -15.20 -3.17
C ILE A 201 8.91 -16.35 -3.54
N PHE A 202 7.59 -16.14 -3.50
CA PHE A 202 6.61 -17.18 -3.80
C PHE A 202 6.73 -17.73 -5.22
N THR A 203 7.02 -16.87 -6.19
CA THR A 203 7.20 -17.25 -7.59
C THR A 203 8.55 -17.88 -7.89
N GLN A 204 9.40 -18.06 -6.88
CA GLN A 204 10.79 -18.51 -7.04
C GLN A 204 11.53 -17.68 -8.09
N TYR A 205 11.21 -16.40 -8.16
CA TYR A 205 11.79 -15.46 -9.12
C TYR A 205 11.57 -15.86 -10.59
N GLN A 206 10.44 -16.53 -10.88
CA GLN A 206 10.05 -16.90 -12.24
C GLN A 206 8.97 -15.95 -12.76
N ILE A 207 9.29 -15.21 -13.83
CA ILE A 207 8.39 -14.21 -14.44
C ILE A 207 7.03 -14.81 -14.82
N LYS A 208 7.02 -16.06 -15.32
CA LYS A 208 5.79 -16.76 -15.72
C LYS A 208 4.82 -17.01 -14.56
N GLU A 209 5.30 -17.05 -13.32
CA GLU A 209 4.50 -17.33 -12.12
C GLU A 209 3.98 -16.03 -11.47
N ILE A 210 4.41 -14.85 -11.95
CA ILE A 210 3.95 -13.53 -11.44
C ILE A 210 2.42 -13.45 -11.35
N PRO A 211 1.64 -13.84 -12.38
CA PRO A 211 0.17 -13.80 -12.28
C PRO A 211 -0.38 -14.62 -11.11
N LEU A 212 0.20 -15.81 -10.86
CA LEU A 212 -0.21 -16.67 -9.75
C LEU A 212 0.18 -16.05 -8.39
N GLY A 213 1.36 -15.44 -8.30
CA GLY A 213 1.80 -14.72 -7.10
C GLY A 213 0.90 -13.53 -6.79
N ILE A 214 0.59 -12.70 -7.79
CA ILE A 214 -0.36 -11.58 -7.61
C ILE A 214 -1.71 -12.10 -7.17
N LEU A 215 -2.25 -13.14 -7.82
CA LEU A 215 -3.54 -13.71 -7.44
C LEU A 215 -3.54 -14.18 -5.98
N ARG A 216 -2.47 -14.83 -5.53
CA ARG A 216 -2.35 -15.34 -4.15
C ARG A 216 -2.46 -14.24 -3.10
N TYR A 217 -1.78 -13.12 -3.30
CA TYR A 217 -1.78 -12.02 -2.32
C TYR A 217 -2.96 -11.06 -2.51
N MET A 218 -3.48 -10.87 -3.73
CA MET A 218 -4.53 -9.88 -4.00
C MET A 218 -5.94 -10.33 -3.65
N ILE A 219 -6.19 -11.63 -3.44
CA ILE A 219 -7.52 -12.11 -3.01
C ILE A 219 -7.95 -11.46 -1.68
N HIS A 220 -7.07 -11.43 -0.67
CA HIS A 220 -7.31 -10.73 0.60
C HIS A 220 -6.62 -9.36 0.65
N GLY A 221 -5.50 -9.17 -0.06
CA GLY A 221 -4.79 -7.89 -0.07
C GLY A 221 -5.58 -6.77 -0.74
N PHE A 222 -6.45 -7.05 -1.71
CA PHE A 222 -7.29 -6.01 -2.33
C PHE A 222 -8.23 -5.34 -1.31
N PRO A 223 -9.08 -6.07 -0.56
CA PRO A 223 -9.92 -5.44 0.47
C PRO A 223 -9.10 -4.82 1.62
N GLU A 224 -7.99 -5.44 2.04
CA GLU A 224 -7.12 -4.88 3.09
C GLU A 224 -6.57 -3.49 2.71
N ILE A 225 -5.97 -3.37 1.53
CA ILE A 225 -5.40 -2.11 1.04
C ILE A 225 -6.51 -1.07 0.78
N ALA A 226 -7.70 -1.50 0.34
CA ALA A 226 -8.85 -0.59 0.23
C ALA A 226 -9.21 0.03 1.59
N ALA A 227 -9.21 -0.77 2.68
CA ALA A 227 -9.42 -0.24 4.02
C ALA A 227 -8.34 0.77 4.44
N TYR A 228 -7.08 0.53 4.08
CA TYR A 228 -5.99 1.48 4.35
C TYR A 228 -6.14 2.78 3.57
N PHE A 229 -6.57 2.72 2.30
CA PHE A 229 -6.84 3.92 1.52
C PHE A 229 -8.02 4.72 2.05
N ILE A 230 -9.07 4.05 2.55
CA ILE A 230 -10.18 4.73 3.22
C ILE A 230 -9.71 5.44 4.48
N ALA A 231 -8.88 4.78 5.29
CA ALA A 231 -8.30 5.39 6.50
C ALA A 231 -7.33 6.54 6.15
N ALA A 232 -6.52 6.40 5.10
CA ALA A 232 -5.66 7.47 4.59
C ALA A 232 -6.49 8.68 4.16
N LEU A 233 -7.56 8.46 3.41
CA LEU A 233 -8.43 9.52 2.93
C LEU A 233 -9.10 10.25 4.11
N ALA A 234 -9.65 9.50 5.08
CA ALA A 234 -10.22 10.08 6.30
C ALA A 234 -9.20 10.94 7.04
N GLY A 235 -7.98 10.44 7.27
CA GLY A 235 -6.92 11.21 7.93
C GLY A 235 -6.52 12.46 7.16
N GLY A 236 -6.30 12.33 5.86
CA GLY A 236 -5.91 13.42 4.98
C GLY A 236 -6.96 14.52 4.89
N ILE A 237 -8.24 14.15 4.76
CA ILE A 237 -9.35 15.09 4.73
C ILE A 237 -9.46 15.84 6.06
N VAL A 238 -9.38 15.14 7.21
CA VAL A 238 -9.37 15.82 8.52
C VAL A 238 -8.19 16.77 8.64
N GLY A 239 -6.99 16.34 8.26
CA GLY A 239 -5.77 17.17 8.34
C GLY A 239 -5.88 18.44 7.51
N VAL A 240 -6.33 18.33 6.26
CA VAL A 240 -6.56 19.49 5.38
C VAL A 240 -7.71 20.36 5.91
N GLY A 241 -8.77 19.75 6.41
CA GLY A 241 -9.94 20.43 6.97
C GLY A 241 -9.60 21.29 8.20
N ILE A 242 -8.72 20.80 9.08
CA ILE A 242 -8.20 21.60 10.22
C ILE A 242 -7.52 22.88 9.71
N ILE A 243 -6.66 22.75 8.69
CA ILE A 243 -5.89 23.87 8.14
C ILE A 243 -6.80 24.88 7.44
N ARG A 244 -7.79 24.42 6.68
CA ARG A 244 -8.66 25.29 5.86
C ARG A 244 -9.80 25.93 6.65
N ASN A 245 -10.44 25.17 7.53
CA ASN A 245 -11.71 25.53 8.15
C ASN A 245 -11.60 25.79 9.66
N GLY A 246 -10.48 25.42 10.30
CA GLY A 246 -10.29 25.52 11.76
C GLY A 246 -11.16 24.54 12.56
N MET A 247 -10.75 24.23 13.79
CA MET A 247 -11.32 23.12 14.59
C MET A 247 -12.75 23.33 15.11
N ILE A 248 -13.35 24.52 14.98
CA ILE A 248 -14.63 24.87 15.61
C ILE A 248 -15.72 25.22 14.56
N SER A 249 -15.39 25.16 13.27
CA SER A 249 -16.37 25.49 12.23
C SER A 249 -17.40 24.37 12.03
N LYS A 250 -18.63 24.75 11.63
CA LYS A 250 -19.67 23.77 11.23
C LYS A 250 -19.19 22.84 10.11
N LYS A 251 -18.39 23.39 9.19
CA LYS A 251 -17.78 22.62 8.09
C LYS A 251 -16.82 21.56 8.61
N PHE A 252 -15.96 21.92 9.57
CA PHE A 252 -15.04 20.98 10.18
C PHE A 252 -15.75 19.86 10.95
N LEU A 253 -16.82 20.18 11.68
CA LEU A 253 -17.63 19.16 12.36
C LEU A 253 -18.23 18.14 11.39
N ARG A 254 -18.71 18.61 10.22
CA ARG A 254 -19.20 17.72 9.15
C ARG A 254 -18.09 16.83 8.60
N ILE A 255 -16.91 17.39 8.32
CA ILE A 255 -15.73 16.63 7.89
C ILE A 255 -15.37 15.54 8.91
N MET A 256 -15.39 15.88 10.20
CA MET A 256 -15.13 14.92 11.26
C MET A 256 -16.16 13.79 11.29
N GLU A 257 -17.45 14.10 11.14
CA GLU A 257 -18.52 13.10 11.07
C GLU A 257 -18.33 12.15 9.88
N ASN A 258 -18.11 12.70 8.69
CA ASN A 258 -17.88 11.93 7.47
C ASN A 258 -16.62 11.05 7.58
N SER A 259 -15.57 11.55 8.22
CA SER A 259 -14.35 10.78 8.47
C SER A 259 -14.57 9.60 9.42
N VAL A 260 -15.43 9.75 10.44
CA VAL A 260 -15.83 8.62 11.31
C VAL A 260 -16.61 7.57 10.52
N ILE A 261 -17.49 8.00 9.59
CA ILE A 261 -18.19 7.08 8.69
C ILE A 261 -17.19 6.29 7.82
N LEU A 262 -16.21 6.97 7.22
CA LEU A 262 -15.16 6.32 6.43
C LEU A 262 -14.38 5.30 7.27
N LEU A 263 -13.98 5.65 8.50
CA LEU A 263 -13.26 4.72 9.38
C LEU A 263 -14.10 3.49 9.76
N PHE A 264 -15.40 3.67 9.97
CA PHE A 264 -16.30 2.55 10.22
C PHE A 264 -16.37 1.60 9.01
N ILE A 265 -16.46 2.15 7.79
CA ILE A 265 -16.42 1.37 6.54
C ILE A 265 -15.08 0.62 6.41
N ALA A 266 -13.95 1.30 6.69
CA ALA A 266 -12.63 0.70 6.64
C ALA A 266 -12.50 -0.52 7.57
N ILE A 267 -12.99 -0.42 8.82
CA ILE A 267 -12.97 -1.53 9.78
C ILE A 267 -13.77 -2.74 9.27
N ILE A 268 -14.95 -2.52 8.70
CA ILE A 268 -15.78 -3.61 8.14
C ILE A 268 -15.04 -4.31 6.99
N ILE A 269 -14.48 -3.54 6.06
CA ILE A 269 -13.73 -4.07 4.93
C ILE A 269 -12.49 -4.85 5.42
N LEU A 270 -11.81 -4.35 6.44
CA LEU A 270 -10.63 -4.99 7.01
C LEU A 270 -10.95 -6.33 7.69
N ALA A 271 -12.06 -6.39 8.44
CA ALA A 271 -12.55 -7.64 9.02
C ALA A 271 -12.90 -8.66 7.92
N PHE A 272 -13.50 -8.19 6.82
CA PHE A 272 -13.77 -9.02 5.65
C PHE A 272 -12.49 -9.51 4.96
N ALA A 273 -11.45 -8.66 4.87
CA ALA A 273 -10.15 -9.05 4.32
C ALA A 273 -9.48 -10.16 5.14
N ALA A 274 -9.44 -10.02 6.46
CA ALA A 274 -8.91 -11.04 7.38
C ALA A 274 -9.69 -12.36 7.26
N PHE A 275 -11.02 -12.30 7.09
CA PHE A 275 -11.83 -13.48 6.86
C PHE A 275 -11.45 -14.18 5.56
N ILE A 276 -11.29 -13.41 4.47
CA ILE A 276 -10.85 -13.95 3.18
C ILE A 276 -9.47 -14.60 3.30
N GLU A 277 -8.51 -14.00 4.00
CA GLU A 277 -7.17 -14.57 4.13
C GLU A 277 -7.20 -15.95 4.80
N VAL A 278 -7.87 -16.05 5.95
CA VAL A 278 -7.85 -17.24 6.79
C VAL A 278 -8.71 -18.38 6.24
N TYR A 279 -9.91 -18.05 5.73
CA TYR A 279 -10.91 -19.06 5.39
C TYR A 279 -11.01 -19.34 3.90
N VAL A 280 -10.75 -18.35 3.03
CA VAL A 280 -10.91 -18.48 1.58
C VAL A 280 -9.57 -18.73 0.90
N THR A 281 -8.62 -17.80 1.08
CA THR A 281 -7.29 -17.86 0.42
C THR A 281 -6.57 -19.15 0.80
N HIS A 282 -6.55 -19.48 2.10
CA HIS A 282 -5.94 -20.73 2.56
C HIS A 282 -6.66 -21.99 2.07
N ALA A 283 -7.95 -21.94 1.75
CA ALA A 283 -8.67 -23.10 1.21
C ALA A 283 -8.45 -23.31 -0.30
N ILE A 284 -8.18 -22.24 -1.05
CA ILE A 284 -8.02 -22.27 -2.51
C ILE A 284 -6.54 -22.48 -2.92
N LEU A 285 -5.59 -21.97 -2.13
CA LEU A 285 -4.19 -21.84 -2.53
C LEU A 285 -3.20 -22.51 -1.56
N SER A 286 -3.67 -23.44 -0.73
CA SER A 286 -2.82 -24.32 0.09
C SER A 286 -2.09 -25.37 -0.75
#